data_AF-A0A954UNA9-F1
#
_entry.id   AF-A0A954UNA9-F1
#
_cell.length_a   1.000
_cell.length_b   1.000
_cell.length_c   1.000
_cell.angle_alpha   90.00
_cell.angle_beta   90.00
_cell.angle_gamma   90.00
#
_symmetry.space_group_name_H-M   'P 1'
#
loop_
_entity.id
_entity.type
_entity.pdbx_description
1 polymer ?
#
loop_
_entity_poly.entity_id
_entity_poly.type
_entity_poly.pdbx_seq_one_letter_code
_entity_poly.pdbx_strand_id
1 'polypeptide(L)'
;MENLIPLLSIAGVGALFLLASLDQQRERQLDCLFPLRKRWGATITGRLQCEASFERSGVHFQVSVDVGEQLDVVTVMARVPGCATRWSVLPASRLQRVWRSLTRGVYTGNALFDRRLVVSAGDQAEASCSLTTEVQTAVLQMAGGFHRCTLSRGRLVLIASCPILEVVDLAVLMVERLRGLAAEMEFIEPRENSQGTCPVCGESPVDCRPDWPTDRTLPIDLCGLVSCRECGTPHHGDCWTYSGGCAVFACGGQHATSST
;
A
#
# COMPACT_ATOMS: atom_id res chain seq x y z
N MET A 1 -27.13 57.61 10.87
CA MET A 1 -25.84 56.90 11.09
C MET A 1 -25.77 56.21 12.46
N GLU A 2 -26.90 55.83 13.07
CA GLU A 2 -26.91 55.36 14.48
C GLU A 2 -26.99 53.82 14.64
N ASN A 3 -27.02 53.05 13.56
CA ASN A 3 -27.21 51.59 13.59
C ASN A 3 -25.94 50.75 13.30
N LEU A 4 -24.75 51.37 13.21
CA LEU A 4 -23.50 50.64 12.87
C LEU A 4 -22.72 50.10 14.08
N ILE A 5 -22.98 50.61 15.29
CA ILE A 5 -22.27 50.22 16.52
C ILE A 5 -22.57 48.76 16.96
N PRO A 6 -23.82 48.25 16.93
CA PRO A 6 -24.09 46.89 17.44
C PRO A 6 -23.50 45.78 16.54
N LEU A 7 -23.29 46.02 15.25
CA LEU A 7 -22.71 45.02 14.33
C LEU A 7 -21.21 44.79 14.57
N LEU A 8 -20.48 45.84 14.96
CA LEU A 8 -19.06 45.72 15.30
C LEU A 8 -18.84 44.95 16.62
N SER A 9 -19.75 45.09 17.58
CA SER A 9 -19.69 44.36 18.85
C SER A 9 -19.94 42.86 18.68
N ILE A 10 -20.88 42.46 17.82
CA ILE A 10 -21.18 41.05 17.54
C ILE A 10 -20.01 40.38 16.80
N ALA A 11 -19.42 41.06 15.82
CA ALA A 11 -18.25 40.56 15.09
C ALA A 11 -17.03 40.38 16.01
N GLY A 12 -16.80 41.31 16.94
CA GLY A 12 -15.70 41.23 17.91
C GLY A 12 -15.84 40.05 18.88
N VAL A 13 -17.05 39.80 19.40
CA VAL A 13 -17.30 38.65 20.29
C VAL A 13 -17.15 37.33 19.53
N GLY A 14 -17.68 37.23 18.31
CA GLY A 14 -17.53 36.04 17.48
C GLY A 14 -16.05 35.71 17.16
N ALA A 15 -15.24 36.72 16.84
CA ALA A 15 -13.82 36.53 16.61
C ALA A 15 -13.06 36.03 17.84
N LEU A 16 -13.39 36.52 19.04
CA LEU A 16 -12.79 36.06 20.30
C LEU A 16 -13.14 34.59 20.60
N PHE A 17 -14.41 34.18 20.39
CA PHE A 17 -14.81 32.78 20.55
C PHE A 17 -14.09 31.86 19.57
N LEU A 18 -13.92 32.27 18.31
CA LEU A 18 -13.16 31.50 17.32
C LEU A 18 -11.69 31.35 17.73
N LEU A 19 -11.04 32.43 18.19
CA LEU A 19 -9.65 32.36 18.64
C LEU A 19 -9.47 31.46 19.87
N ALA A 20 -10.36 31.56 20.86
CA ALA A 20 -10.33 30.69 22.03
C ALA A 20 -10.56 29.22 21.68
N SER A 21 -11.48 28.94 20.75
CA SER A 21 -11.73 27.59 20.24
C SER A 21 -10.51 27.00 19.52
N LEU A 22 -9.82 27.81 18.71
CA LEU A 22 -8.61 27.37 18.01
C LEU A 22 -7.45 27.09 18.97
N ASP A 23 -7.29 27.91 20.02
CA ASP A 23 -6.24 27.72 21.02
C ASP A 23 -6.50 26.45 21.86
N GLN A 24 -7.76 26.24 22.28
CA GLN A 24 -8.16 25.02 22.97
C GLN A 24 -7.99 23.77 22.09
N GLN A 25 -8.33 23.85 20.80
CA GLN A 25 -8.07 22.75 19.87
C GLN A 25 -6.58 22.45 19.81
N ARG A 26 -5.74 23.49 19.64
CA ARG A 26 -4.28 23.35 19.57
C ARG A 26 -3.67 22.72 20.81
N GLU A 27 -4.07 23.13 22.00
CA GLU A 27 -3.61 22.51 23.26
C GLU A 27 -3.93 21.02 23.29
N ARG A 28 -5.16 20.63 22.93
CA ARG A 28 -5.55 19.21 22.83
C ARG A 28 -4.69 18.45 21.81
N GLN A 29 -4.41 19.04 20.66
CA GLN A 29 -3.55 18.40 19.65
C GLN A 29 -2.13 18.15 20.19
N LEU A 30 -1.55 19.13 20.89
CA LEU A 30 -0.22 19.02 21.50
C LEU A 30 -0.19 17.94 22.59
N ASP A 31 -1.22 17.89 23.43
CA ASP A 31 -1.42 16.86 24.46
C ASP A 31 -1.44 15.45 23.86
N CYS A 32 -2.09 15.28 22.70
CA CYS A 32 -2.06 14.01 21.97
C CYS A 32 -0.65 13.67 21.43
N LEU A 33 0.19 14.65 21.10
CA LEU A 33 1.56 14.39 20.60
C LEU A 33 2.61 14.17 21.69
N PHE A 34 2.40 14.65 22.91
CA PHE A 34 3.36 14.49 24.02
C PHE A 34 3.80 13.04 24.27
N PRO A 35 2.91 12.03 24.24
CA PRO A 35 3.29 10.64 24.33
C PRO A 35 4.32 10.21 23.27
N LEU A 36 4.24 10.73 22.04
CA LEU A 36 5.22 10.45 20.98
C LEU A 36 6.57 11.06 21.29
N ARG A 37 6.62 12.30 21.79
CA ARG A 37 7.88 12.91 22.22
C ARG A 37 8.53 12.10 23.34
N LYS A 38 7.76 11.68 24.33
CA LYS A 38 8.26 10.91 25.49
C LYS A 38 8.78 9.53 25.09
N ARG A 39 8.07 8.83 24.21
CA ARG A 39 8.38 7.45 23.83
C ARG A 39 9.39 7.34 22.68
N TRP A 40 9.26 8.20 21.68
CA TRP A 40 9.98 8.10 20.41
C TRP A 40 10.95 9.26 20.16
N GLY A 41 11.07 10.21 21.09
CA GLY A 41 11.92 11.39 20.90
C GLY A 41 11.44 12.29 19.77
N ALA A 42 10.14 12.24 19.45
CA ALA A 42 9.59 12.93 18.29
C ALA A 42 9.74 14.45 18.38
N THR A 43 10.13 15.07 17.27
CA THR A 43 10.14 16.52 17.11
C THR A 43 8.74 16.97 16.71
N ILE A 44 8.12 17.82 17.54
CA ILE A 44 6.77 18.35 17.29
C ILE A 44 6.89 19.67 16.55
N THR A 45 6.24 19.78 15.39
CA THR A 45 6.19 20.97 14.55
C THR A 45 4.75 21.38 14.26
N GLY A 46 4.45 22.68 14.22
CA GLY A 46 3.16 23.17 13.71
C GLY A 46 2.55 24.39 14.42
N ARG A 47 1.96 25.29 13.62
CA ARG A 47 1.09 26.39 14.07
C ARG A 47 -0.41 26.07 13.93
N LEU A 48 -0.81 25.14 13.05
CA LEU A 48 -2.22 24.82 12.72
C LEU A 48 -2.49 23.32 12.51
N GLN A 49 -1.49 22.53 12.15
CA GLN A 49 -1.53 21.06 12.14
C GLN A 49 -0.39 20.58 13.02
N CYS A 50 -0.72 19.81 14.04
CA CYS A 50 0.28 19.23 14.93
C CYS A 50 0.89 18.01 14.25
N GLU A 51 2.14 18.20 13.79
CA GLU A 51 2.96 17.16 13.19
C GLU A 51 4.04 16.72 14.17
N ALA A 52 4.36 15.44 14.16
CA ALA A 52 5.49 14.87 14.89
C ALA A 52 6.32 14.01 13.94
N SER A 53 7.64 14.16 13.98
CA SER A 53 8.55 13.32 13.21
C SER A 53 9.55 12.62 14.11
N PHE A 54 9.88 11.38 13.77
CA PHE A 54 10.92 10.60 14.44
C PHE A 54 11.54 9.59 13.49
N GLU A 55 12.71 9.06 13.85
CA GLU A 55 13.39 8.01 13.12
C GLU A 55 13.42 6.71 13.93
N ARG A 56 13.11 5.59 13.28
CA ARG A 56 13.21 4.26 13.89
C ARG A 56 13.72 3.26 12.87
N SER A 57 14.77 2.53 13.24
CA SER A 57 15.37 1.48 12.40
C SER A 57 15.83 2.02 11.02
N GLY A 58 16.24 3.29 10.93
CA GLY A 58 16.59 3.95 9.67
C GLY A 58 15.40 4.38 8.81
N VAL A 59 14.18 4.39 9.36
CA VAL A 59 12.97 4.90 8.70
C VAL A 59 12.51 6.18 9.38
N HIS A 60 12.28 7.20 8.57
CA HIS A 60 11.59 8.41 9.00
C HIS A 60 10.07 8.17 9.02
N PHE A 61 9.46 8.43 10.18
CA PHE A 61 8.01 8.50 10.38
C PHE A 61 7.56 9.95 10.50
N GLN A 62 6.46 10.29 9.84
CA GLN A 62 5.76 11.55 9.99
C GLN A 62 4.35 11.25 10.48
N VAL A 63 3.98 11.80 11.63
CA VAL A 63 2.68 11.64 12.26
C VAL A 63 1.98 12.99 12.21
N SER A 64 0.73 13.00 11.79
CA SER A 64 -0.13 14.16 11.85
C SER A 64 -1.42 13.76 12.56
N VAL A 65 -1.92 14.64 13.42
CA VAL A 65 -3.18 14.43 14.13
C VAL A 65 -4.15 15.51 13.69
N ASP A 66 -5.28 15.09 13.16
CA ASP A 66 -6.42 15.94 12.90
C ASP A 66 -7.43 15.76 14.03
N VAL A 67 -7.59 16.78 14.86
CA VAL A 67 -8.47 16.75 16.03
C VAL A 67 -9.85 17.23 15.59
N GLY A 68 -10.74 16.27 15.30
CA GLY A 68 -12.13 16.53 14.99
C GLY A 68 -12.99 16.73 16.24
N GLU A 69 -14.23 17.21 16.07
CA GLU A 69 -15.16 17.41 17.19
C GLU A 69 -15.57 16.10 17.90
N GLN A 70 -15.49 14.96 17.21
CA GLN A 70 -16.00 13.67 17.71
C GLN A 70 -14.91 12.64 18.01
N LEU A 71 -13.85 12.57 17.19
CA LEU A 71 -12.72 11.65 17.38
C LEU A 71 -11.48 12.27 16.74
N ASP A 72 -10.33 12.07 17.38
CA ASP A 72 -9.04 12.38 16.79
C ASP A 72 -8.77 11.41 15.64
N VAL A 73 -8.44 11.93 14.47
CA VAL A 73 -8.00 11.15 13.32
C VAL A 73 -6.49 11.26 13.26
N VAL A 74 -5.81 10.13 13.48
CA VAL A 74 -4.36 10.03 13.41
C VAL A 74 -3.97 9.55 12.03
N THR A 75 -3.10 10.29 11.37
CA THR A 75 -2.48 9.90 10.10
C THR A 75 -0.99 9.68 10.32
N VAL A 76 -0.53 8.45 10.15
CA VAL A 76 0.89 8.09 10.17
C VAL A 76 1.36 7.82 8.76
N MET A 77 2.46 8.45 8.39
CA MET A 77 3.15 8.26 7.12
C MET A 77 4.56 7.76 7.38
N ALA A 78 4.98 6.74 6.64
CA ALA A 78 6.32 6.20 6.75
C ALA A 78 6.85 5.80 5.38
N ARG A 79 8.17 5.87 5.20
CA ARG A 79 8.83 5.33 4.01
C ARG A 79 9.27 3.89 4.28
N VAL A 80 8.95 2.99 3.37
CA VAL A 80 9.35 1.59 3.38
C VAL A 80 10.31 1.36 2.21
N PRO A 81 11.63 1.49 2.42
CA PRO A 81 12.63 1.25 1.38
C PRO A 81 12.50 -0.18 0.82
N GLY A 82 12.78 -0.36 -0.47
CA GLY A 82 12.75 -1.66 -1.16
C GLY A 82 11.35 -2.20 -1.47
N CYS A 83 10.28 -1.64 -0.89
CA CYS A 83 8.93 -2.15 -1.13
C CYS A 83 8.25 -1.46 -2.31
N ALA A 84 8.20 -2.12 -3.47
CA ALA A 84 7.53 -1.60 -4.68
C ALA A 84 6.00 -1.75 -4.64
N THR A 85 5.49 -2.56 -3.73
CA THR A 85 4.10 -3.02 -3.73
C THR A 85 3.06 -1.91 -3.63
N ARG A 86 1.90 -2.16 -4.25
CA ARG A 86 0.77 -1.23 -4.26
C ARG A 86 -0.54 -1.90 -3.88
N TRP A 87 -1.03 -1.55 -2.70
CA TRP A 87 -2.36 -1.95 -2.23
C TRP A 87 -2.98 -0.92 -1.28
N SER A 88 -4.29 -1.00 -1.15
CA SER A 88 -5.07 -0.24 -0.17
C SER A 88 -6.05 -1.16 0.54
N VAL A 89 -6.09 -1.07 1.86
CA VAL A 89 -7.01 -1.78 2.75
C VAL A 89 -7.98 -0.78 3.34
N LEU A 90 -9.27 -1.09 3.24
CA LEU A 90 -10.38 -0.27 3.70
C LEU A 90 -11.35 -1.13 4.54
N PRO A 91 -12.03 -0.56 5.54
CA PRO A 91 -13.15 -1.22 6.21
C PRO A 91 -14.19 -1.72 5.22
N ALA A 92 -14.79 -2.89 5.44
CA ALA A 92 -15.80 -3.43 4.55
C ALA A 92 -17.18 -2.80 4.79
N SER A 93 -17.50 -1.71 4.09
CA SER A 93 -18.89 -1.25 4.00
C SER A 93 -19.75 -2.17 3.12
N ARG A 94 -21.09 -2.04 3.22
CA ARG A 94 -22.01 -2.81 2.35
C ARG A 94 -21.73 -2.56 0.86
N LEU A 95 -21.48 -1.31 0.48
CA LEU A 95 -21.16 -0.94 -0.91
C LEU A 95 -19.80 -1.47 -1.36
N GLN A 96 -18.79 -1.45 -0.49
CA GLN A 96 -17.46 -1.98 -0.83
C GLN A 96 -17.45 -3.49 -1.01
N ARG A 97 -18.33 -4.24 -0.32
CA ARG A 97 -18.47 -5.69 -0.58
C ARG A 97 -19.03 -5.98 -1.96
N VAL A 98 -20.00 -5.19 -2.41
CA VAL A 98 -20.53 -5.27 -3.78
C VAL A 98 -19.44 -4.88 -4.77
N TRP A 99 -18.72 -3.78 -4.54
CA TRP A 99 -17.59 -3.38 -5.37
C TRP A 99 -16.52 -4.45 -5.46
N ARG A 100 -16.17 -5.13 -4.36
CA ARG A 100 -15.20 -6.23 -4.33
C ARG A 100 -15.56 -7.35 -5.32
N SER A 101 -16.85 -7.68 -5.43
CA SER A 101 -17.34 -8.69 -6.39
C SER A 101 -17.26 -8.22 -7.85
N LEU A 102 -17.26 -6.92 -8.09
CA LEU A 102 -17.21 -6.33 -9.43
C LEU A 102 -15.78 -6.04 -9.90
N THR A 103 -14.85 -5.69 -8.99
CA THR A 103 -13.52 -5.18 -9.35
C THR A 103 -12.37 -6.14 -9.07
N ARG A 104 -12.64 -7.46 -9.02
CA ARG A 104 -11.62 -8.48 -8.68
C ARG A 104 -10.83 -8.11 -7.42
N GLY A 105 -11.54 -7.83 -6.32
CA GLY A 105 -10.85 -7.53 -5.06
C GLY A 105 -9.92 -8.67 -4.64
N VAL A 106 -8.81 -8.32 -3.98
CA VAL A 106 -7.81 -9.31 -3.55
C VAL A 106 -8.34 -10.07 -2.34
N TYR A 107 -8.17 -11.39 -2.34
CA TYR A 107 -8.39 -12.24 -1.17
C TYR A 107 -7.05 -12.60 -0.56
N THR A 108 -6.87 -12.29 0.73
CA THR A 108 -5.62 -12.59 1.44
C THR A 108 -5.56 -14.04 1.92
N GLY A 109 -6.70 -14.75 1.90
CA GLY A 109 -6.84 -16.11 2.41
C GLY A 109 -7.16 -16.18 3.90
N ASN A 110 -7.17 -15.04 4.60
CA ASN A 110 -7.60 -14.96 5.99
C ASN A 110 -9.08 -14.56 6.04
N ALA A 111 -9.94 -15.53 6.36
CA ALA A 111 -11.39 -15.33 6.37
C ALA A 111 -11.86 -14.18 7.27
N LEU A 112 -11.20 -13.94 8.42
CA LEU A 112 -11.57 -12.83 9.31
C LEU A 112 -11.19 -11.48 8.71
N PHE A 113 -9.99 -11.39 8.15
CA PHE A 113 -9.51 -10.20 7.44
C PHE A 113 -10.40 -9.88 6.24
N ASP A 114 -10.61 -10.87 5.38
CA ASP A 114 -11.41 -10.76 4.16
C ASP A 114 -12.89 -10.45 4.45
N ARG A 115 -13.42 -10.83 5.61
CA ARG A 115 -14.79 -10.49 6.01
C ARG A 115 -14.92 -9.03 6.48
N ARG A 116 -13.90 -8.51 7.16
CA ARG A 116 -13.94 -7.19 7.82
C ARG A 116 -13.39 -6.07 6.95
N LEU A 117 -12.52 -6.40 6.01
CA LEU A 117 -11.75 -5.45 5.22
C LEU A 117 -11.82 -5.80 3.74
N VAL A 118 -11.64 -4.79 2.90
CA VAL A 118 -11.54 -4.93 1.44
C VAL A 118 -10.15 -4.49 1.03
N VAL A 119 -9.49 -5.33 0.24
CA VAL A 119 -8.18 -5.06 -0.34
C VAL A 119 -8.35 -4.72 -1.82
N SER A 120 -7.81 -3.56 -2.20
CA SER A 120 -7.67 -3.13 -3.59
C SER A 120 -6.19 -3.10 -3.93
N ALA A 121 -5.79 -3.83 -4.97
CA ALA A 121 -4.42 -3.84 -5.47
C ALA A 121 -4.42 -3.96 -7.00
N GLY A 122 -3.31 -3.58 -7.63
CA GLY A 122 -3.10 -3.84 -9.06
C GLY A 122 -2.81 -5.31 -9.36
N ASP A 123 -2.18 -5.99 -8.41
CA ASP A 123 -1.75 -7.39 -8.50
C ASP A 123 -2.11 -8.13 -7.19
N GLN A 124 -2.77 -9.28 -7.33
CA GLN A 124 -3.18 -10.10 -6.19
C GLN A 124 -2.01 -10.80 -5.51
N ALA A 125 -1.06 -11.34 -6.27
CA ALA A 125 0.08 -12.06 -5.73
C ALA A 125 0.99 -11.10 -4.94
N GLU A 126 1.24 -9.91 -5.50
CA GLU A 126 2.04 -8.87 -4.84
C GLU A 126 1.39 -8.37 -3.54
N ALA A 127 0.08 -8.13 -3.57
CA ALA A 127 -0.67 -7.73 -2.38
C ALA A 127 -0.69 -8.84 -1.32
N SER A 128 -0.92 -10.09 -1.71
CA SER A 128 -0.92 -11.22 -0.76
C SER A 128 0.47 -11.50 -0.17
N CYS A 129 1.54 -11.26 -0.92
CA CYS A 129 2.91 -11.41 -0.42
C CYS A 129 3.26 -10.36 0.65
N SER A 130 2.82 -9.11 0.44
CA SER A 130 3.11 -8.00 1.37
C SER A 130 2.11 -7.89 2.53
N LEU A 131 0.86 -8.30 2.33
CA LEU A 131 -0.14 -8.43 3.40
C LEU A 131 0.04 -9.77 4.13
N THR A 132 1.15 -9.95 4.83
CA THR A 132 1.39 -11.16 5.62
C THR A 132 0.40 -11.29 6.78
N THR A 133 0.36 -12.47 7.41
CA THR A 133 -0.48 -12.71 8.59
C THR A 133 -0.24 -11.69 9.71
N GLU A 134 1.00 -11.25 9.92
CA GLU A 134 1.37 -10.24 10.92
C GLU A 134 0.81 -8.86 10.55
N VAL A 135 0.97 -8.45 9.29
CA VAL A 135 0.41 -7.18 8.77
C VAL A 135 -1.11 -7.20 8.85
N GLN A 136 -1.72 -8.32 8.47
CA GLN A 136 -3.17 -8.51 8.54
C GLN A 136 -3.69 -8.44 9.99
N THR A 137 -2.99 -9.10 10.91
CA THR A 137 -3.33 -9.10 12.34
C THR A 137 -3.22 -7.70 12.93
N ALA A 138 -2.14 -6.99 12.58
CA ALA A 138 -1.93 -5.61 12.96
C ALA A 138 -3.11 -4.73 12.52
N VAL A 139 -3.50 -4.79 11.25
CA VAL A 139 -4.62 -4.00 10.75
C VAL A 139 -5.95 -4.39 11.41
N LEU A 140 -6.18 -5.68 11.68
CA LEU A 140 -7.37 -6.16 12.37
C LEU A 140 -7.49 -5.68 13.82
N GLN A 141 -6.36 -5.49 14.52
CA GLN A 141 -6.34 -4.97 15.89
C GLN A 141 -6.88 -3.53 15.96
N MET A 142 -6.77 -2.74 14.89
CA MET A 142 -7.30 -1.38 14.84
C MET A 142 -8.78 -1.28 14.47
N ALA A 143 -9.45 -2.38 14.12
CA ALA A 143 -10.68 -2.32 13.34
C ALA A 143 -11.92 -1.73 14.07
N GLY A 144 -11.77 -1.23 15.30
CA GLY A 144 -12.73 -0.33 15.95
C GLY A 144 -12.60 1.15 15.54
N GLY A 145 -11.42 1.58 15.11
CA GLY A 145 -11.14 2.95 14.66
C GLY A 145 -10.41 3.02 13.30
N PHE A 146 -10.13 1.89 12.67
CA PHE A 146 -9.43 1.82 11.39
C PHE A 146 -10.22 2.48 10.25
N HIS A 147 -9.60 3.41 9.53
CA HIS A 147 -10.20 4.03 8.33
C HIS A 147 -9.57 3.54 7.03
N ARG A 148 -8.23 3.49 6.98
CA ARG A 148 -7.51 3.15 5.75
C ARG A 148 -6.05 2.82 6.03
N CYS A 149 -5.51 1.85 5.30
CA CYS A 149 -4.09 1.59 5.21
C CYS A 149 -3.71 1.48 3.74
N THR A 150 -2.73 2.25 3.27
CA THR A 150 -2.28 2.23 1.89
C THR A 150 -0.78 2.09 1.85
N LEU A 151 -0.29 1.15 1.05
CA LEU A 151 1.10 1.04 0.66
C LEU A 151 1.20 1.34 -0.83
N SER A 152 2.04 2.31 -1.20
CA SER A 152 2.22 2.68 -2.60
C SER A 152 3.62 3.21 -2.81
N ARG A 153 4.40 2.54 -3.67
CA ARG A 153 5.77 2.98 -4.04
C ARG A 153 6.65 3.23 -2.81
N GLY A 154 6.64 2.30 -1.87
CA GLY A 154 7.42 2.41 -0.63
C GLY A 154 6.94 3.51 0.31
N ARG A 155 5.70 3.99 0.19
CA ARG A 155 5.09 4.91 1.17
C ARG A 155 3.92 4.21 1.83
N LEU A 156 4.02 3.99 3.14
CA LEU A 156 2.93 3.53 3.98
C LEU A 156 2.18 4.74 4.51
N VAL A 157 0.85 4.71 4.37
CA VAL A 157 -0.07 5.69 4.96
C VAL A 157 -1.11 4.94 5.75
N LEU A 158 -1.19 5.21 7.05
CA LEU A 158 -2.14 4.61 7.96
C LEU A 158 -3.02 5.71 8.57
N ILE A 159 -4.34 5.53 8.51
CA ILE A 159 -5.33 6.47 9.04
C ILE A 159 -6.30 5.72 9.95
N ALA A 160 -6.41 6.17 11.19
CA ALA A 160 -7.28 5.59 12.19
C ALA A 160 -7.75 6.61 13.24
N SER A 161 -8.92 6.38 13.81
CA SER A 161 -9.45 7.08 14.99
C SER A 161 -9.28 6.21 16.24
N CYS A 162 -8.06 6.13 16.75
CA CYS A 162 -7.73 5.46 18.00
C CYS A 162 -6.52 6.15 18.65
N PRO A 163 -6.12 5.77 19.89
CA PRO A 163 -5.01 6.42 20.57
C PRO A 163 -3.74 6.45 19.70
N ILE A 164 -3.14 7.63 19.58
CA ILE A 164 -1.99 7.88 18.71
C ILE A 164 -0.83 6.90 18.89
N LEU A 165 -0.56 6.49 20.13
CA LEU A 165 0.49 5.51 20.42
C LEU A 165 0.19 4.15 19.79
N GLU A 166 -1.06 3.72 19.78
CA GLU A 166 -1.44 2.44 19.17
C GLU A 166 -1.24 2.50 17.64
N VAL A 167 -1.66 3.60 17.00
CA VAL A 167 -1.48 3.79 15.55
C VAL A 167 0.00 3.83 15.18
N VAL A 168 0.81 4.53 15.96
CA VAL A 168 2.25 4.68 15.69
C VAL A 168 3.00 3.37 15.96
N ASP A 169 2.74 2.69 17.07
CA ASP A 169 3.35 1.39 17.38
C ASP A 169 3.08 0.38 16.27
N LEU A 170 1.84 0.40 15.77
CA LEU A 170 1.43 -0.48 14.68
C LEU A 170 2.08 -0.13 13.35
N ALA A 171 2.13 1.17 13.02
CA ALA A 171 2.82 1.62 11.81
C ALA A 171 4.30 1.21 11.85
N VAL A 172 4.96 1.33 12.99
CA VAL A 172 6.35 0.87 13.19
C VAL A 172 6.46 -0.64 12.95
N LEU A 173 5.59 -1.45 13.58
CA LEU A 173 5.56 -2.89 13.36
C LEU A 173 5.36 -3.25 11.87
N MET A 174 4.40 -2.61 11.20
CA MET A 174 4.12 -2.85 9.79
C MET A 174 5.32 -2.50 8.91
N VAL A 175 5.97 -1.35 9.14
CA VAL A 175 7.16 -0.94 8.40
C VAL A 175 8.30 -1.93 8.61
N GLU A 176 8.56 -2.38 9.84
CA GLU A 176 9.61 -3.37 10.13
C GLU A 176 9.36 -4.69 9.40
N ARG A 177 8.10 -5.16 9.38
CA ARG A 177 7.72 -6.38 8.66
C ARG A 177 7.84 -6.22 7.15
N LEU A 178 7.31 -5.13 6.59
CA LEU A 178 7.39 -4.85 5.15
C LEU A 178 8.84 -4.67 4.68
N ARG A 179 9.72 -4.13 5.52
CA ARG A 179 11.16 -4.06 5.22
C ARG A 179 11.83 -5.43 5.25
N GLY A 180 11.49 -6.28 6.22
CA GLY A 180 11.97 -7.66 6.26
C GLY A 180 11.60 -8.40 4.98
N LEU A 181 10.32 -8.29 4.57
CA LEU A 181 9.84 -8.86 3.31
C LEU A 181 10.53 -8.25 2.09
N ALA A 182 10.70 -6.93 2.04
CA ALA A 182 11.40 -6.29 0.94
C ALA A 182 12.85 -6.77 0.83
N ALA A 183 13.55 -6.97 1.95
CA ALA A 183 14.91 -7.49 1.96
C ALA A 183 14.95 -8.97 1.52
N GLU A 184 13.99 -9.78 1.96
CA GLU A 184 13.85 -11.18 1.50
C GLU A 184 13.51 -11.25 0.01
N MET A 185 12.65 -10.37 -0.47
CA MET A 185 12.26 -10.25 -1.87
C MET A 185 13.33 -9.60 -2.75
N GLU A 186 14.25 -8.81 -2.19
CA GLU A 186 15.41 -8.25 -2.89
C GLU A 186 16.56 -9.28 -2.92
N PHE A 187 16.65 -10.15 -1.91
CA PHE A 187 17.54 -11.31 -1.90
C PHE A 187 17.07 -12.41 -2.84
N ILE A 188 15.76 -12.48 -3.10
CA ILE A 188 15.27 -12.98 -4.37
C ILE A 188 15.62 -11.90 -5.39
N GLU A 189 16.89 -11.82 -5.82
CA GLU A 189 17.30 -11.05 -7.02
C GLU A 189 16.18 -11.17 -8.05
N PRO A 190 15.86 -10.12 -8.85
CA PRO A 190 14.84 -10.20 -9.89
C PRO A 190 15.12 -11.48 -10.62
N ARG A 191 14.33 -12.50 -10.29
CA ARG A 191 14.81 -13.85 -10.48
C ARG A 191 15.06 -13.88 -11.97
N GLU A 192 16.25 -14.33 -12.37
CA GLU A 192 16.43 -14.81 -13.72
C GLU A 192 15.31 -15.83 -14.06
N ASN A 193 14.49 -16.28 -13.10
CA ASN A 193 13.20 -16.93 -13.26
C ASN A 193 12.04 -16.05 -13.82
N SER A 194 12.27 -14.82 -14.26
CA SER A 194 11.43 -14.20 -15.30
C SER A 194 11.80 -14.71 -16.70
N GLN A 195 12.92 -15.42 -16.83
CA GLN A 195 13.06 -16.50 -17.81
C GLN A 195 12.23 -17.69 -17.32
N GLY A 196 10.91 -17.56 -17.41
CA GLY A 196 10.00 -18.64 -17.09
C GLY A 196 10.42 -19.89 -17.85
N THR A 197 10.79 -20.95 -17.13
CA THR A 197 11.10 -22.23 -17.75
C THR A 197 9.88 -22.66 -18.55
N CYS A 198 10.03 -22.75 -19.87
CA CYS A 198 8.97 -23.14 -20.78
C CYS A 198 8.44 -24.51 -20.33
N PRO A 199 7.14 -24.66 -19.99
CA PRO A 199 6.61 -25.93 -19.53
C PRO A 199 6.64 -27.02 -20.62
N VAL A 200 6.87 -26.63 -21.88
CA VAL A 200 6.94 -27.52 -23.03
C VAL A 200 8.37 -28.05 -23.26
N CYS A 201 9.39 -27.19 -23.18
CA CYS A 201 10.79 -27.59 -23.45
C CYS A 201 11.71 -27.62 -22.23
N GLY A 202 11.30 -27.08 -21.08
CA GLY A 202 12.12 -27.06 -19.87
C GLY A 202 13.22 -26.00 -19.87
N GLU A 203 13.21 -25.04 -20.80
CA GLU A 203 14.23 -24.01 -20.95
C GLU A 203 13.66 -22.58 -20.91
N SER A 204 14.54 -21.62 -20.62
CA SER A 204 14.28 -20.19 -20.70
C SER A 204 13.94 -19.74 -22.13
N PRO A 205 13.00 -18.80 -22.35
CA PRO A 205 12.67 -18.31 -23.69
C PRO A 205 13.82 -17.58 -24.40
N VAL A 206 14.81 -17.14 -23.63
CA VAL A 206 15.98 -16.40 -24.13
C VAL A 206 17.14 -17.35 -24.48
N ASP A 207 17.12 -18.56 -23.95
CA ASP A 207 18.18 -19.57 -24.14
C ASP A 207 17.81 -20.65 -25.15
N CYS A 208 16.56 -20.66 -25.63
CA CYS A 208 16.09 -21.58 -26.65
C CYS A 208 16.80 -21.29 -27.98
N ARG A 209 17.81 -22.11 -28.32
CA ARG A 209 18.54 -22.01 -29.58
C ARG A 209 17.79 -22.75 -30.70
N PRO A 210 17.63 -22.15 -31.90
CA PRO A 210 16.98 -22.78 -33.04
C PRO A 210 17.73 -24.02 -33.59
N ASP A 211 18.97 -24.25 -33.15
CA ASP A 211 19.89 -25.28 -33.62
C ASP A 211 20.00 -26.51 -32.67
N TRP A 212 19.07 -26.67 -31.71
CA TRP A 212 19.06 -27.81 -30.80
C TRP A 212 18.72 -29.13 -31.54
N PRO A 213 19.46 -30.24 -31.32
CA PRO A 213 19.21 -31.49 -32.02
C PRO A 213 17.84 -32.06 -31.63
N THR A 214 16.97 -32.20 -32.61
CA THR A 214 15.56 -32.62 -32.55
C THR A 214 15.35 -34.11 -32.22
N ASP A 215 16.23 -34.73 -31.43
CA ASP A 215 16.15 -36.17 -31.12
C ASP A 215 15.13 -36.50 -29.98
N ARG A 216 14.19 -35.60 -29.71
CA ARG A 216 13.05 -35.85 -28.82
C ARG A 216 11.75 -35.38 -29.46
N THR A 217 11.29 -36.12 -30.48
CA THR A 217 9.89 -36.45 -30.86
C THR A 217 8.74 -35.42 -30.70
N LEU A 218 8.99 -34.14 -30.50
CA LEU A 218 8.00 -33.08 -30.58
C LEU A 218 8.45 -32.05 -31.62
N PRO A 219 7.66 -31.79 -32.68
CA PRO A 219 8.00 -30.81 -33.69
C PRO A 219 7.69 -29.41 -33.14
N ILE A 220 8.60 -28.86 -32.35
CA ILE A 220 8.54 -27.45 -31.93
C ILE A 220 9.49 -26.68 -32.86
N ASP A 221 9.14 -26.61 -34.13
CA ASP A 221 9.95 -25.99 -35.18
C ASP A 221 9.68 -24.48 -35.32
N LEU A 222 8.96 -23.86 -34.36
CA LEU A 222 8.34 -22.54 -34.54
C LEU A 222 8.22 -21.70 -33.25
N CYS A 223 9.20 -21.76 -32.35
CA CYS A 223 9.23 -20.85 -31.19
C CYS A 223 9.64 -19.42 -31.60
N GLY A 224 8.80 -18.73 -32.37
CA GLY A 224 8.94 -17.28 -32.58
C GLY A 224 8.90 -16.56 -31.24
N LEU A 225 9.90 -15.73 -30.96
CA LEU A 225 9.96 -14.95 -29.74
C LEU A 225 8.95 -13.80 -29.84
N VAL A 226 8.05 -13.71 -28.87
CA VAL A 226 7.11 -12.62 -28.75
C VAL A 226 7.30 -11.93 -27.41
N SER A 227 7.23 -10.61 -27.37
CA SER A 227 7.33 -9.85 -26.12
C SER A 227 5.97 -9.28 -25.76
N CYS A 228 5.58 -9.36 -24.49
CA CYS A 228 4.37 -8.71 -24.02
C CYS A 228 4.45 -7.21 -24.30
N ARG A 229 3.43 -6.64 -24.95
CA ARG A 229 3.42 -5.20 -25.30
C ARG A 229 3.39 -4.28 -24.06
N GLU A 230 2.87 -4.79 -22.95
CA GLU A 230 2.66 -4.00 -21.73
C GLU A 230 3.90 -3.97 -20.83
N CYS A 231 4.51 -5.12 -20.56
CA CYS A 231 5.65 -5.22 -19.65
C CYS A 231 6.99 -5.55 -20.35
N GLY A 232 6.99 -5.81 -21.65
CA GLY A 232 8.19 -6.16 -22.42
C GLY A 232 8.73 -7.56 -22.14
N THR A 233 8.09 -8.36 -21.29
CA THR A 233 8.56 -9.70 -20.94
C THR A 233 8.54 -10.62 -22.17
N PRO A 234 9.65 -11.31 -22.48
CA PRO A 234 9.73 -12.24 -23.60
C PRO A 234 9.02 -13.56 -23.31
N HIS A 235 8.42 -14.16 -24.35
CA HIS A 235 7.68 -15.41 -24.32
C HIS A 235 7.91 -16.20 -25.62
N HIS A 236 7.79 -17.52 -25.57
CA HIS A 236 7.59 -18.31 -26.79
C HIS A 236 6.19 -18.04 -27.35
N GLY A 237 6.06 -17.89 -28.67
CA GLY A 237 4.79 -17.67 -29.35
C GLY A 237 3.73 -18.72 -29.03
N ASP A 238 4.14 -19.98 -28.92
CA ASP A 238 3.24 -21.09 -28.58
C ASP A 238 2.77 -21.03 -27.12
N CYS A 239 3.67 -20.76 -26.18
CA CYS A 239 3.32 -20.59 -24.76
C CYS A 239 2.42 -19.36 -24.55
N TRP A 240 2.64 -18.29 -25.30
CA TRP A 240 1.79 -17.11 -25.31
C TRP A 240 0.37 -17.44 -25.78
N THR A 241 0.26 -18.19 -26.89
CA THR A 241 -1.03 -18.62 -27.45
C THR A 241 -1.75 -19.59 -26.53
N TYR A 242 -1.04 -20.58 -25.99
CA TYR A 242 -1.59 -21.56 -25.06
C TYR A 242 -2.12 -20.91 -23.77
N SER A 243 -1.37 -19.96 -23.20
CA SER A 243 -1.75 -19.30 -21.95
C SER A 243 -2.74 -18.14 -22.15
N GLY A 244 -3.02 -17.76 -23.40
CA GLY A 244 -3.93 -16.66 -23.74
C GLY A 244 -3.42 -15.26 -23.37
N GLY A 245 -2.10 -15.10 -23.18
CA GLY A 245 -1.48 -13.83 -22.79
C GLY A 245 -0.32 -13.99 -21.80
N CYS A 246 0.08 -12.88 -21.18
CA CYS A 246 1.13 -12.82 -20.16
C CYS A 246 0.62 -13.39 -18.82
N ALA A 247 0.35 -14.70 -18.78
CA ALA A 247 -0.49 -15.30 -17.75
C ALA A 247 0.26 -16.10 -16.67
N VAL A 248 1.59 -16.26 -16.75
CA VAL A 248 2.34 -17.09 -15.79
C VAL A 248 3.36 -16.31 -14.96
N PHE A 249 3.85 -15.15 -15.41
CA PHE A 249 5.02 -14.50 -14.78
C PHE A 249 4.92 -12.98 -14.56
N ALA A 250 3.85 -12.28 -14.95
CA ALA A 250 3.79 -10.82 -14.77
C ALA A 250 2.37 -10.21 -14.89
N CYS A 251 2.13 -9.45 -15.97
CA CYS A 251 1.20 -8.32 -16.00
C CYS A 251 -0.23 -8.63 -16.48
N GLY A 252 -0.49 -9.83 -17.02
CA GLY A 252 -1.80 -10.20 -17.56
C GLY A 252 -2.14 -9.60 -18.94
N GLY A 253 -1.20 -8.93 -19.60
CA GLY A 253 -1.42 -8.34 -20.93
C GLY A 253 -1.78 -9.38 -22.00
N GLN A 254 -2.68 -9.01 -22.91
CA GLN A 254 -3.24 -9.89 -23.96
C GLN A 254 -2.64 -9.67 -25.35
N HIS A 255 -1.75 -8.68 -25.48
CA HIS A 255 -1.12 -8.34 -26.75
C HIS A 255 0.40 -8.55 -26.67
N ALA A 256 0.95 -9.17 -27.72
CA ALA A 256 2.39 -9.31 -27.87
C ALA A 256 2.87 -8.67 -29.18
N THR A 257 4.15 -8.32 -29.21
CA THR A 257 4.87 -7.88 -30.40
C THR A 257 5.87 -8.95 -30.79
N SER A 258 5.89 -9.33 -32.06
CA SER A 258 6.90 -10.23 -32.61
C SER A 258 8.24 -9.51 -32.67
N SER A 259 9.29 -10.13 -32.13
CA SER A 259 10.67 -9.68 -32.33
C SER A 259 11.06 -10.00 -33.76
N THR A 260 11.10 -8.99 -34.64
CA THR A 260 11.72 -9.12 -35.99
C THR A 260 13.23 -9.14 -35.89
#